data_AF-A0A6I9MUS4-F1
#
_entry.id   AF-A0A6I9MUS4-F1
#
_cell.length_a   1.000
_cell.length_b   1.000
_cell.length_c   1.000
_cell.angle_alpha   90.00
_cell.angle_beta   90.00
_cell.angle_gamma   90.00
#
_symmetry.space_group_name_H-M   'P 1'
#
loop_
_entity.id
_entity.type
_entity.pdbx_description
1 polymer ?
#
loop_
_entity_poly.entity_id
_entity_poly.type
_entity_poly.pdbx_seq_one_letter_code
_entity_poly.pdbx_strand_id
1 'polypeptide(L)'
;MDSSEQLLWSVQVDHQLFALQKLDVTGDGREEVVACAWDGQTYIIDHNRTAVRFQFDENVNAFCAGQYTCKEGKNSPCLVYVSFNHKIYIYWKVELERMESSNMLRVLEDNPEFKERLKLLGVDTEDPAAVRAAVTNVLYNDLHP
;
A
#
# COMPACT_ATOMS: atom_id res chain seq x y z
N MET A 1 -4.23 -26.92 -18.91
CA MET A 1 -3.44 -25.92 -19.66
C MET A 1 -4.36 -25.33 -20.70
N ASP A 2 -5.12 -24.32 -20.30
CA ASP A 2 -5.88 -23.48 -21.21
C ASP A 2 -5.96 -22.11 -20.53
N SER A 3 -4.80 -21.46 -20.46
CA SER A 3 -4.72 -20.04 -20.18
C SER A 3 -4.39 -19.40 -21.52
N SER A 4 -5.40 -18.86 -22.19
CA SER A 4 -5.14 -17.88 -23.23
C SER A 4 -4.14 -16.86 -22.68
N GLU A 5 -3.06 -16.60 -23.42
CA GLU A 5 -2.06 -15.58 -23.08
C GLU A 5 -2.71 -14.19 -23.19
N GLN A 6 -3.63 -13.90 -22.29
CA GLN A 6 -4.39 -12.66 -22.23
C GLN A 6 -3.67 -11.69 -21.32
N LEU A 7 -3.30 -10.54 -21.86
CA LEU A 7 -2.80 -9.42 -21.08
C LEU A 7 -3.86 -9.01 -20.05
N LEU A 8 -3.57 -9.18 -18.76
CA LEU A 8 -4.48 -8.77 -17.68
C LEU A 8 -4.45 -7.25 -17.47
N TRP A 9 -3.26 -6.66 -17.47
CA TRP A 9 -3.04 -5.22 -17.37
C TRP A 9 -1.62 -4.86 -17.80
N SER A 10 -1.39 -3.59 -18.14
CA SER A 10 -0.07 -3.02 -18.37
C SER A 10 0.02 -1.64 -17.70
N VAL A 11 1.22 -1.29 -17.25
CA VAL A 11 1.55 0.03 -16.66
C VAL A 11 2.86 0.50 -17.31
N GLN A 12 2.87 1.76 -17.74
CA GLN A 12 4.08 2.41 -18.23
C GLN A 12 4.76 3.17 -17.09
N VAL A 13 6.09 3.07 -17.01
CA VAL A 13 6.91 3.78 -16.04
C VAL A 13 8.01 4.57 -16.75
N ASP A 14 8.50 5.60 -16.10
CA ASP A 14 9.48 6.54 -16.68
C ASP A 14 10.94 6.14 -16.43
N HIS A 15 11.16 5.11 -15.59
CA HIS A 15 12.50 4.67 -15.18
C HIS A 15 12.86 3.30 -15.79
N GLN A 16 14.15 3.06 -15.97
CA GLN A 16 14.66 1.81 -16.50
C GLN A 16 14.62 0.72 -15.43
N LEU A 17 13.55 -0.08 -15.45
CA LEU A 17 13.41 -1.25 -14.60
C LEU A 17 14.45 -2.32 -14.95
N PHE A 18 14.99 -3.00 -13.94
CA PHE A 18 15.93 -4.10 -14.14
C PHE A 18 15.60 -5.35 -13.31
N ALA A 19 14.77 -5.20 -12.26
CA ALA A 19 14.34 -6.31 -11.41
C ALA A 19 12.84 -6.24 -11.14
N LEU A 20 12.22 -7.41 -11.10
CA LEU A 20 10.80 -7.61 -10.78
C LEU A 20 10.67 -8.72 -9.74
N GLN A 21 9.78 -8.52 -8.77
CA GLN A 21 9.44 -9.47 -7.72
C GLN A 21 7.95 -9.44 -7.45
N LYS A 22 7.43 -10.52 -6.86
CA LYS A 22 6.07 -10.60 -6.34
C LYS A 22 6.14 -10.61 -4.82
N LEU A 23 5.38 -9.75 -4.17
CA LEU A 23 5.40 -9.63 -2.71
C LEU A 23 4.06 -9.08 -2.24
N ASP A 24 3.41 -9.80 -1.35
CA ASP A 24 2.26 -9.28 -0.58
C ASP A 24 2.79 -8.31 0.48
N VAL A 25 2.61 -7.02 0.23
CA VAL A 25 2.98 -5.93 1.16
C VAL A 25 1.79 -5.43 1.97
N THR A 26 0.56 -5.81 1.62
CA THR A 26 -0.65 -5.39 2.35
C THR A 26 -1.12 -6.40 3.39
N GLY A 27 -0.65 -7.64 3.28
CA GLY A 27 -1.05 -8.75 4.13
C GLY A 27 -2.45 -9.29 3.81
N ASP A 28 -3.01 -8.96 2.64
CA ASP A 28 -4.35 -9.39 2.24
C ASP A 28 -4.36 -10.75 1.48
N GLY A 29 -3.18 -11.34 1.27
CA GLY A 29 -2.97 -12.59 0.56
C GLY A 29 -2.85 -12.44 -0.96
N ARG A 30 -2.89 -11.21 -1.50
CA ARG A 30 -2.64 -10.90 -2.90
C ARG A 30 -1.23 -10.33 -3.05
N GLU A 31 -0.50 -10.81 -4.05
CA GLU A 31 0.86 -10.35 -4.28
C GLU A 31 0.85 -9.11 -5.18
N GLU A 32 1.51 -8.04 -4.74
CA GLU A 32 1.82 -6.91 -5.60
C GLU A 32 3.07 -7.18 -6.45
N VAL A 33 3.16 -6.50 -7.59
CA VAL A 33 4.36 -6.47 -8.44
C VAL A 33 5.30 -5.39 -7.91
N VAL A 34 6.47 -5.80 -7.42
CA VAL A 34 7.55 -4.91 -6.99
C VAL A 34 8.59 -4.80 -8.10
N ALA A 35 8.77 -3.61 -8.66
CA ALA A 35 9.68 -3.34 -9.76
C ALA A 35 10.73 -2.31 -9.36
N CYS A 36 12.02 -2.64 -9.50
CA CYS A 36 13.12 -1.76 -9.13
C CYS A 36 13.85 -1.27 -10.39
N ALA A 37 14.13 0.04 -10.41
CA ALA A 37 14.94 0.71 -11.42
C ALA A 37 16.39 0.92 -10.96
N TRP A 38 17.27 1.13 -11.93
CA TRP A 38 18.72 1.32 -11.70
C TRP A 38 19.07 2.50 -10.78
N ASP A 39 18.23 3.53 -10.76
CA ASP A 39 18.41 4.76 -9.98
C ASP A 39 17.77 4.71 -8.58
N GLY A 40 17.35 3.51 -8.14
CA GLY A 40 16.75 3.31 -6.83
C GLY A 40 15.25 3.56 -6.76
N GLN A 41 14.62 4.02 -7.86
CA GLN A 41 13.17 4.12 -7.91
C GLN A 41 12.54 2.72 -7.90
N THR A 42 11.75 2.44 -6.87
CA THR A 42 11.00 1.18 -6.74
C THR A 42 9.50 1.46 -6.83
N TYR A 43 8.81 0.65 -7.62
CA TYR A 43 7.36 0.66 -7.79
C TYR A 43 6.79 -0.58 -7.12
N ILE A 44 5.70 -0.42 -6.40
CA ILE A 44 4.87 -1.51 -5.90
C ILE A 44 3.51 -1.31 -6.56
N ILE A 45 3.04 -2.28 -7.33
CA ILE A 45 1.86 -2.15 -8.20
C ILE A 45 0.89 -3.28 -7.93
N ASP A 46 -0.35 -2.94 -7.60
CA ASP A 46 -1.42 -3.92 -7.39
C ASP A 46 -2.13 -4.31 -8.71
N HIS A 47 -3.05 -5.26 -8.62
CA HIS A 47 -3.86 -5.69 -9.77
C HIS A 47 -4.80 -4.60 -10.31
N ASN A 48 -5.11 -3.57 -9.51
CA ASN A 48 -5.94 -2.43 -9.90
C ASN A 48 -5.13 -1.34 -10.62
N ARG A 49 -3.81 -1.54 -10.79
CA ARG A 49 -2.83 -0.60 -11.36
C ARG A 49 -2.56 0.60 -10.45
N THR A 50 -2.86 0.47 -9.17
CA THR A 50 -2.44 1.43 -8.15
C THR A 50 -0.96 1.23 -7.89
N ALA A 51 -0.20 2.33 -7.87
CA ALA A 51 1.23 2.28 -7.68
C ALA A 51 1.68 3.09 -6.47
N VAL A 52 2.45 2.46 -5.60
CA VAL A 52 3.23 3.13 -4.56
C VAL A 52 4.68 3.21 -5.02
N ARG A 53 5.30 4.37 -4.79
CA ARG A 53 6.69 4.63 -5.16
C ARG A 53 7.54 4.77 -3.90
N PHE A 54 8.64 4.06 -3.87
CA PHE A 54 9.68 4.18 -2.85
C PHE A 54 10.99 4.57 -3.53
N GLN A 55 11.67 5.58 -3.01
CA GLN A 55 12.98 6.01 -3.50
C GLN A 55 14.06 5.50 -2.57
N PHE A 56 14.98 4.72 -3.12
CA PHE A 56 16.25 4.42 -2.49
C PHE A 56 17.32 5.38 -3.03
N ASP A 57 17.98 6.14 -2.17
CA ASP A 57 18.84 7.28 -2.57
C ASP A 57 20.24 6.87 -3.08
N GLU A 58 20.39 5.68 -3.69
CA GLU A 58 21.60 5.25 -4.38
C GLU A 58 21.27 4.41 -5.62
N ASN A 59 22.21 4.34 -6.57
CA ASN A 59 22.09 3.42 -7.70
C ASN A 59 22.13 1.96 -7.22
N VAL A 60 21.28 1.15 -7.82
CA VAL A 60 21.08 -0.25 -7.44
C VAL A 60 21.76 -1.17 -8.43
N ASN A 61 22.62 -2.05 -7.91
CA ASN A 61 23.31 -3.09 -8.67
C ASN A 61 22.52 -4.41 -8.66
N ALA A 62 21.92 -4.75 -7.52
CA ALA A 62 21.03 -5.90 -7.41
C ALA A 62 19.87 -5.60 -6.46
N PHE A 63 18.71 -6.19 -6.76
CA PHE A 63 17.50 -6.02 -5.97
C PHE A 63 16.79 -7.36 -5.81
N CYS A 64 16.33 -7.65 -4.60
CA CYS A 64 15.31 -8.65 -4.36
C CYS A 64 14.31 -8.18 -3.31
N ALA A 65 13.14 -8.81 -3.33
CA ALA A 65 12.06 -8.57 -2.41
C ALA A 65 11.44 -9.91 -2.06
N GLY A 66 10.99 -10.07 -0.82
CA GLY A 66 10.49 -11.34 -0.35
C GLY A 66 10.14 -11.34 1.13
N GLN A 67 9.60 -12.47 1.57
CA GLN A 67 9.33 -12.76 2.97
C GLN A 67 10.61 -13.26 3.64
N TYR A 68 11.29 -12.38 4.38
CA TYR A 68 12.54 -12.70 5.06
C TYR A 68 12.44 -12.47 6.56
N THR A 69 13.19 -13.26 7.33
CA THR A 69 13.36 -13.05 8.77
C THR A 69 14.57 -12.15 9.01
N CYS A 70 14.40 -11.10 9.81
CA CYS A 70 15.49 -10.17 10.14
C CYS A 70 15.65 -10.03 11.66
N LYS A 71 14.55 -9.78 12.37
CA LYS A 71 14.47 -9.80 13.84
C LYS A 71 13.25 -10.63 14.27
N GLU A 72 13.28 -11.18 15.47
CA GLU A 72 12.13 -11.88 16.10
C GLU A 72 11.73 -13.23 15.46
N GLY A 73 12.50 -13.75 14.50
CA GLY A 73 12.29 -15.10 13.94
C GLY A 73 11.04 -15.23 13.05
N LYS A 74 10.32 -14.14 12.79
CA LYS A 74 9.16 -14.12 11.90
C LYS A 74 9.54 -13.54 10.55
N ASN A 75 9.02 -14.15 9.48
CA ASN A 75 9.14 -13.58 8.15
C ASN A 75 8.25 -12.35 8.05
N SER A 76 8.80 -11.28 7.50
CA SER A 76 8.07 -10.06 7.12
C SER A 76 8.43 -9.68 5.68
N PRO A 77 7.57 -8.91 4.99
CA PRO A 77 7.91 -8.35 3.69
C PRO A 77 9.16 -7.47 3.81
N CYS A 78 10.13 -7.72 2.94
CA CYS A 78 11.42 -7.05 2.96
C CYS A 78 11.84 -6.62 1.55
N LEU A 79 12.47 -5.46 1.46
CA LEU A 79 13.16 -4.98 0.25
C LEU A 79 14.67 -4.98 0.51
N VAL A 80 15.42 -5.59 -0.40
CA VAL A 80 16.87 -5.74 -0.30
C VAL A 80 17.54 -5.06 -1.48
N TYR A 81 18.32 -4.03 -1.20
CA TYR A 81 19.07 -3.26 -2.19
C TYR A 81 20.56 -3.53 -2.03
N VAL A 82 21.23 -3.86 -3.13
CA VAL A 82 22.69 -3.89 -3.21
C VAL A 82 23.15 -2.67 -3.99
N SER A 83 23.87 -1.78 -3.33
CA SER A 83 24.42 -0.56 -3.92
C SER A 83 25.74 -0.82 -4.65
N PHE A 84 26.12 0.11 -5.52
CA PHE A 84 27.48 0.15 -6.09
C PHE A 84 28.56 0.55 -5.07
N ASN A 85 28.17 1.06 -3.90
CA ASN A 85 29.08 1.46 -2.83
C ASN A 85 29.43 0.31 -1.86
N HIS A 86 29.28 -0.94 -2.30
CA HIS A 86 29.55 -2.14 -1.51
C HIS A 86 28.70 -2.28 -0.23
N LYS A 87 27.51 -1.68 -0.21
CA LYS A 87 26.55 -1.80 0.90
C LYS A 87 25.31 -2.55 0.47
N ILE A 88 24.81 -3.38 1.39
CA ILE A 88 23.51 -4.04 1.29
C ILE A 88 22.57 -3.37 2.29
N TYR A 89 21.43 -2.89 1.81
CA TYR A 89 20.38 -2.28 2.61
C TYR A 89 19.19 -3.22 2.66
N ILE A 90 18.67 -3.45 3.87
CA ILE A 90 17.48 -4.26 4.10
C ILE A 90 16.45 -3.38 4.79
N TYR A 91 15.36 -3.10 4.08
CA TYR A 91 14.17 -2.52 4.66
C TYR A 91 13.28 -3.69 5.08
N TRP A 92 13.08 -3.88 6.39
CA TRP A 92 12.22 -4.92 6.95
C TRP A 92 10.85 -4.37 7.33
N LYS A 93 9.85 -5.26 7.48
CA LYS A 93 8.46 -4.89 7.81
C LYS A 93 7.92 -3.81 6.86
N VAL A 94 8.15 -4.00 5.56
CA VAL A 94 7.63 -3.12 4.51
C VAL A 94 6.16 -3.47 4.29
N GLU A 95 5.33 -2.92 5.16
CA GLU A 95 3.89 -3.19 5.21
C GLU A 95 3.13 -1.91 4.84
N LEU A 96 2.12 -2.05 3.98
CA LEU A 96 1.21 -0.98 3.59
C LEU A 96 -0.19 -1.33 4.09
N GLU A 97 -0.86 -0.40 4.77
CA GLU A 97 -2.25 -0.65 5.20
C GLU A 97 -3.17 -0.88 3.99
N ARG A 98 -2.96 -0.12 2.91
CA ARG A 98 -3.70 -0.19 1.64
C ARG A 98 -2.83 0.35 0.50
N MET A 99 -3.05 -0.17 -0.70
CA MET A 99 -2.45 0.37 -1.93
C MET A 99 -3.17 1.64 -2.40
N GLU A 100 -4.50 1.62 -2.39
CA GLU A 100 -5.33 2.74 -2.85
C GLU A 100 -5.34 3.89 -1.85
N SER A 101 -5.23 5.12 -2.37
CA SER A 101 -5.47 6.31 -1.57
C SER A 101 -6.93 6.33 -1.11
N SER A 102 -7.13 6.32 0.20
CA SER A 102 -8.47 6.45 0.79
C SER A 102 -8.63 7.81 1.43
N ASN A 103 -9.87 8.14 1.78
CA ASN A 103 -10.18 9.23 2.69
C ASN A 103 -10.82 8.66 3.96
N MET A 104 -10.79 9.44 5.03
CA MET A 104 -11.31 9.02 6.33
C MET A 104 -12.77 8.55 6.26
N LEU A 105 -13.62 9.18 5.45
CA LEU A 105 -15.03 8.77 5.33
C LEU A 105 -15.16 7.37 4.73
N ARG A 106 -14.42 7.07 3.66
CA ARG A 106 -14.39 5.72 3.07
C ARG A 106 -13.89 4.67 4.05
N VAL A 107 -12.83 4.99 4.81
CA VAL A 107 -12.31 4.06 5.84
C VAL A 107 -13.35 3.81 6.92
N LEU A 108 -14.09 4.83 7.33
CA LEU A 108 -15.15 4.71 8.33
C LEU A 108 -16.37 3.96 7.81
N GLU A 109 -16.74 4.12 6.54
CA GLU A 109 -17.85 3.38 5.90
C GLU A 109 -17.64 1.87 5.88
N ASP A 110 -16.39 1.41 5.81
CA ASP A 110 -16.01 0.00 5.90
C ASP A 110 -16.17 -0.56 7.33
N ASN A 111 -16.26 0.31 8.35
CA ASN A 111 -16.39 -0.10 9.75
C ASN A 111 -17.88 -0.28 10.12
N PRO A 112 -18.34 -1.50 10.49
CA PRO A 112 -19.72 -1.76 10.90
C PRO A 112 -20.17 -0.90 12.08
N GLU A 113 -19.28 -0.67 13.05
CA GLU A 113 -19.57 0.09 14.27
C GLU A 113 -19.86 1.57 13.95
N PHE A 114 -19.21 2.12 12.92
CA PHE A 114 -19.43 3.50 12.49
C PHE A 114 -20.86 3.71 12.01
N LYS A 115 -21.38 2.78 11.19
CA LYS A 115 -22.77 2.83 10.68
C LYS A 115 -23.78 2.70 11.82
N GLU A 116 -23.52 1.84 12.80
CA GLU A 116 -24.38 1.71 13.98
C GLU A 116 -24.41 2.99 14.82
N ARG A 117 -23.25 3.61 15.06
CA ARG A 117 -23.15 4.87 15.82
C ARG A 117 -23.83 6.04 15.11
N LEU A 118 -23.73 6.15 13.78
CA LEU A 118 -24.43 7.17 13.02
C LEU A 118 -25.96 7.05 13.18
N LYS A 119 -26.49 5.82 13.10
CA LYS A 119 -27.92 5.56 13.32
C LYS A 119 -28.37 5.94 14.73
N LEU A 120 -27.56 5.65 15.76
CA LEU A 120 -27.83 6.05 17.15
C LEU A 120 -27.87 7.58 17.33
N LEU A 121 -27.08 8.31 16.55
CA LEU A 121 -27.07 9.77 16.53
C LEU A 121 -28.19 10.37 15.65
N GLY A 122 -29.02 9.53 15.02
CA GLY A 122 -30.08 9.97 14.11
C GLY A 122 -29.58 10.50 12.77
N VAL A 123 -28.34 10.18 12.40
CA VAL A 123 -27.74 10.57 11.11
C VAL A 123 -28.09 9.52 10.07
N ASP A 124 -28.64 9.95 8.93
CA ASP A 124 -28.89 9.07 7.81
C ASP A 124 -27.57 8.62 7.18
N THR A 125 -27.31 7.32 7.16
CA THR A 125 -26.08 6.74 6.60
C THR A 125 -26.04 6.79 5.08
N GLU A 126 -27.19 6.96 4.43
CA GLU A 126 -27.29 7.06 2.97
C GLU A 126 -27.19 8.53 2.47
N ASP A 127 -27.09 9.51 3.38
CA ASP A 127 -26.85 10.92 3.06
C ASP A 127 -25.37 11.30 3.33
N PRO A 128 -24.52 11.36 2.29
CA PRO A 128 -23.10 11.69 2.45
C PRO A 128 -22.85 13.09 3.04
N ALA A 129 -23.78 14.03 2.85
CA ALA A 129 -23.65 15.38 3.39
C ALA A 129 -23.90 15.38 4.91
N ALA A 130 -24.93 14.66 5.37
CA ALA A 130 -25.22 14.49 6.79
C ALA A 130 -24.09 13.76 7.53
N VAL A 131 -23.57 12.67 6.94
CA VAL A 131 -22.43 11.93 7.49
C VAL A 131 -21.19 12.82 7.60
N ARG A 132 -20.88 13.57 6.54
CA ARG A 132 -19.74 14.51 6.55
C ARG A 132 -19.90 15.60 7.60
N ALA A 133 -21.10 16.16 7.75
CA ALA A 133 -21.38 17.18 8.77
C ALA A 133 -21.20 16.60 10.18
N ALA A 134 -21.72 15.40 10.45
CA ALA A 134 -21.56 14.73 11.74
C ALA A 134 -20.09 14.47 12.08
N VAL A 135 -19.31 13.94 11.13
CA VAL A 135 -17.87 13.69 11.30
C VAL A 135 -17.11 14.99 11.51
N THR A 136 -17.44 16.05 10.75
CA THR A 136 -16.82 17.37 10.89
C THR A 136 -17.10 17.96 12.27
N ASN A 137 -18.34 17.86 12.76
CA ASN A 137 -18.70 18.32 14.09
C ASN A 137 -17.90 17.59 15.18
N VAL A 138 -17.75 16.27 15.09
CA VAL A 138 -16.99 15.48 16.09
C VAL A 138 -15.51 15.84 16.09
N LEU A 139 -14.91 16.10 14.93
CA LEU A 139 -13.47 16.31 14.81
C LEU A 139 -13.05 17.75 15.07
N TYR A 140 -13.91 18.72 14.78
CA TYR A 140 -13.53 20.14 14.75
C TYR A 140 -14.35 21.04 15.67
N ASN A 141 -15.52 20.60 16.14
CA ASN A 141 -16.18 21.32 17.23
C ASN A 141 -15.75 20.68 18.54
N ASP A 142 -14.95 21.42 19.31
CA ASP A 142 -14.63 21.06 20.68
C ASP A 142 -15.93 20.77 21.44
N LEU A 143 -16.13 19.51 21.81
CA LEU A 143 -16.99 19.12 22.92
C LEU A 143 -16.33 19.63 24.21
N HIS A 144 -16.29 20.95 24.40
CA HIS A 144 -16.10 21.52 25.72
C HIS A 144 -17.47 21.61 26.43
N PRO A 145 -17.55 21.15 27.69
CA PRO A 145 -18.78 21.12 28.48
C PRO A 145 -19.35 22.50 28.78
#